data_AF-A0A7V7E854-F1
#
_entry.id   AF-A0A7V7E854-F1
#
_cell.length_a   1.000
_cell.length_b   1.000
_cell.length_c   1.000
_cell.angle_alpha   90.00
_cell.angle_beta   90.00
_cell.angle_gamma   90.00
#
_symmetry.space_group_name_H-M   'P 1'
#
loop_
_entity.id
_entity.type
_entity.pdbx_description
1 polymer ?
#
loop_
_entity_poly.entity_id
_entity_poly.type
_entity_poly.pdbx_seq_one_letter_code
_entity_poly.pdbx_strand_id
1 'polypeptide(L)'
;MSLTAAAVDVLSAASPADKLRLTAETAAAWASGAINTIGDSLPPDRPARPQRPLILPPNRMPRRGTGGIPGRIALLHALAHIEFNAIDLAWDIIARFAGAGLPRSFHDDWVTVAVEEARHFQA
;
A
#
# COMPACT_ATOMS: atom_id res chain seq x y z
N MET A 1 9.52 -1.73 17.82
CA MET A 1 8.96 -2.17 16.52
C MET A 1 9.91 -1.73 15.43
N SER A 2 10.22 -2.59 14.46
CA SER A 2 11.07 -2.26 13.30
C SER A 2 10.22 -1.75 12.13
N LEU A 3 10.86 -1.18 11.11
CA LEU A 3 10.17 -0.72 9.90
C LEU A 3 9.52 -1.88 9.14
N THR A 4 10.21 -3.02 9.03
CA THR A 4 9.68 -4.26 8.45
C THR A 4 8.46 -4.77 9.23
N ALA A 5 8.49 -4.78 10.56
CA ALA A 5 7.34 -5.21 11.37
C ALA A 5 6.12 -4.32 11.12
N ALA A 6 6.32 -3.00 11.08
CA ALA A 6 5.25 -2.06 10.75
C ALA A 6 4.74 -2.23 9.31
N ALA A 7 5.63 -2.52 8.35
CA ALA A 7 5.24 -2.85 6.98
C ALA A 7 4.35 -4.11 6.93
N VAL A 8 4.67 -5.15 7.71
CA VAL A 8 3.83 -6.35 7.83
C VAL A 8 2.44 -6.01 8.38
N ASP A 9 2.36 -5.13 9.38
CA ASP A 9 1.06 -4.68 9.92
C ASP A 9 0.23 -3.95 8.86
N VAL A 10 0.85 -3.06 8.08
CA VAL A 10 0.17 -2.36 6.96
C VAL A 10 -0.30 -3.35 5.89
N LEU A 11 0.56 -4.30 5.50
CA LEU A 11 0.23 -5.32 4.49
C LEU A 11 -0.86 -6.28 4.98
N SER A 12 -0.97 -6.50 6.29
CA SER A 12 -2.00 -7.34 6.91
C SER A 12 -3.34 -6.61 7.08
N ALA A 13 -3.37 -5.29 6.93
CA ALA A 13 -4.59 -4.50 7.01
C ALA A 13 -5.46 -4.68 5.76
N ALA A 14 -6.63 -5.31 5.93
CA ALA A 14 -7.58 -5.53 4.84
C ALA A 14 -8.41 -4.29 4.51
N SER A 15 -8.71 -3.44 5.50
CA SER A 15 -9.55 -2.27 5.30
C SER A 15 -8.74 -1.11 4.72
N PRO A 16 -9.27 -0.34 3.75
CA PRO A 16 -8.57 0.85 3.25
C PRO A 16 -8.29 1.86 4.36
N ALA A 17 -9.24 2.06 5.29
CA ALA A 17 -9.09 3.00 6.40
C ALA A 17 -7.90 2.62 7.31
N ASP A 18 -7.79 1.34 7.69
CA ASP A 18 -6.68 0.88 8.52
C ASP A 18 -5.35 0.97 7.78
N LYS A 19 -5.33 0.62 6.49
CA LYS A 19 -4.11 0.70 5.68
C LYS A 19 -3.58 2.13 5.57
N LEU A 20 -4.47 3.09 5.31
CA LEU A 20 -4.12 4.52 5.28
C LEU A 20 -3.64 5.01 6.65
N ARG A 21 -4.37 4.66 7.72
CA ARG A 21 -4.01 5.04 9.09
C ARG A 21 -2.63 4.50 9.48
N LEU A 22 -2.40 3.21 9.29
CA LEU A 22 -1.13 2.55 9.61
C LEU A 22 0.02 3.09 8.74
N THR A 23 -0.25 3.41 7.47
CA THR A 23 0.74 4.04 6.59
C THR A 23 1.18 5.40 7.14
N ALA A 24 0.22 6.25 7.53
CA ALA A 24 0.51 7.56 8.11
C ALA A 24 1.23 7.47 9.47
N GLU A 25 0.76 6.60 10.37
CA GLU A 25 1.38 6.36 11.68
C GLU A 25 2.82 5.85 11.54
N THR A 26 3.04 4.87 10.66
CA THR A 26 4.36 4.27 10.43
C THR A 26 5.32 5.29 9.81
N ALA A 27 4.86 6.06 8.82
CA ALA A 27 5.68 7.10 8.19
C ALA A 27 6.07 8.19 9.19
N ALA A 28 5.15 8.63 10.05
CA ALA A 28 5.45 9.60 11.11
C ALA A 28 6.43 9.05 12.15
N ALA A 29 6.26 7.78 12.55
CA ALA A 29 7.17 7.13 13.49
C ALA A 29 8.57 6.92 12.90
N TRP A 30 8.66 6.61 11.60
CA TRP A 30 9.93 6.51 10.87
C TRP A 30 10.63 7.87 10.72
N ALA A 31 9.89 8.90 10.32
CA ALA A 31 10.42 10.26 10.14
C ALA A 31 10.91 10.88 11.46
N SER A 32 10.23 10.61 12.57
CA SER A 32 10.63 11.07 13.91
C SER A 32 11.76 10.24 14.54
N GLY A 33 12.14 9.11 13.93
CA GLY A 33 13.12 8.18 14.49
C GLY A 33 12.60 7.31 15.64
N ALA A 34 11.30 7.36 15.94
CA ALA A 34 10.66 6.43 16.87
C ALA A 34 10.75 4.97 16.36
N ILE A 35 10.70 4.80 15.05
CA ILE A 35 11.21 3.61 14.36
C ILE A 35 12.56 4.00 13.74
N ASN A 36 13.64 3.34 14.18
CA ASN A 36 15.00 3.64 13.72
C ASN A 36 15.77 2.41 13.22
N THR A 37 15.12 1.24 13.18
CA THR A 37 15.69 0.00 12.68
C THR A 37 14.85 -0.54 11.53
N ILE A 38 15.50 -1.09 10.51
CA ILE A 38 14.82 -1.71 9.37
C ILE A 38 14.18 -3.04 9.81
N GLY A 39 14.94 -3.91 10.49
CA GLY A 39 14.48 -5.24 10.92
C GLY A 39 14.46 -6.28 9.79
N ASP A 40 13.83 -7.43 10.05
CA ASP A 40 13.87 -8.62 9.19
C ASP A 40 12.52 -9.37 9.14
N SER A 41 11.42 -8.70 9.50
CA SER A 41 10.09 -9.33 9.50
C SER A 41 9.65 -9.72 8.09
N LEU A 42 9.11 -10.94 7.96
CA LEU A 42 8.68 -11.49 6.68
C LEU A 42 7.25 -11.03 6.34
N PRO A 43 7.03 -10.41 5.17
CA PRO A 43 5.68 -10.03 4.74
C PRO A 43 4.85 -11.26 4.36
N PRO A 44 3.52 -11.15 4.40
CA PRO A 44 2.65 -12.20 3.87
C PRO A 44 2.91 -12.42 2.37
N ASP A 45 2.53 -13.58 1.85
CA ASP A 45 2.65 -13.89 0.41
C ASP A 45 1.87 -12.88 -0.46
N ARG A 46 0.77 -12.37 0.08
CA ARG A 46 -0.04 -11.33 -0.55
C ARG A 46 -0.53 -10.33 0.50
N PRO A 47 -0.58 -9.03 0.17
CA PRO A 47 -1.23 -8.07 1.04
C PRO A 47 -2.71 -8.40 1.21
N ALA A 48 -3.23 -8.14 2.40
CA ALA A 48 -4.63 -8.33 2.74
C ALA A 48 -5.53 -7.44 1.86
N ARG A 49 -6.72 -7.96 1.57
CA ARG A 49 -7.73 -7.32 0.73
C ARG A 49 -9.07 -7.33 1.45
N PRO A 50 -9.90 -6.29 1.27
CA PRO A 50 -11.26 -6.31 1.79
C PRO A 50 -12.08 -7.38 1.06
N GLN A 51 -13.17 -7.84 1.69
CA GLN A 51 -14.07 -8.83 1.07
C GLN A 51 -14.74 -8.32 -0.22
N ARG A 52 -14.81 -7.00 -0.40
CA ARG A 52 -15.35 -6.33 -1.58
C ARG A 52 -14.46 -5.16 -2.00
N PRO A 53 -14.39 -4.86 -3.31
CA PRO A 53 -15.03 -5.58 -4.42
C PRO A 53 -14.37 -6.95 -4.69
N LEU A 54 -15.12 -7.87 -5.29
CA LEU A 54 -14.58 -9.18 -5.67
C LEU A 54 -13.55 -9.01 -6.80
N ILE A 55 -12.37 -9.60 -6.62
CA ILE A 55 -11.36 -9.66 -7.66
C ILE A 55 -11.77 -10.75 -8.65
N LEU A 56 -12.07 -10.35 -9.88
CA LEU A 56 -12.46 -11.24 -10.96
C LEU A 56 -11.33 -11.37 -11.99
N PRO A 57 -11.17 -12.53 -12.63
CA PRO A 57 -10.27 -12.65 -13.77
C PRO A 57 -10.72 -11.73 -14.93
N PRO A 58 -9.81 -11.30 -15.82
CA PRO A 58 -10.12 -10.34 -16.88
C PRO A 58 -11.32 -10.71 -17.75
N ASN A 59 -11.51 -11.99 -18.05
CA ASN A 59 -12.63 -12.50 -18.84
C ASN A 59 -14.00 -12.48 -18.11
N ARG A 60 -14.02 -12.24 -16.79
CA ARG A 60 -15.22 -12.09 -15.97
C ARG A 60 -15.45 -10.66 -15.50
N MET A 61 -14.57 -9.73 -15.86
CA MET A 61 -14.76 -8.32 -15.51
C MET A 61 -15.97 -7.75 -16.25
N PRO A 62 -16.83 -6.96 -15.58
CA PRO A 62 -17.95 -6.30 -16.24
C PRO A 62 -17.44 -5.35 -17.32
N ARG A 63 -18.15 -5.31 -18.46
CA ARG A 63 -17.81 -4.38 -19.55
C ARG A 63 -17.97 -2.95 -19.06
N ARG A 64 -16.92 -2.15 -19.25
CA ARG A 64 -16.91 -0.73 -18.87
C ARG A 64 -17.63 0.07 -19.95
N GLY A 65 -18.65 0.85 -19.57
CA GLY A 65 -19.22 1.86 -20.46
C GLY A 65 -18.22 3.00 -20.65
N THR A 66 -18.00 3.43 -21.90
CA THR A 66 -16.95 4.40 -22.26
C THR A 66 -17.37 5.87 -22.14
N GLY A 67 -18.55 6.16 -21.58
CA GLY A 67 -19.06 7.53 -21.50
C GLY A 67 -20.05 7.79 -20.36
N GLY A 68 -20.30 9.08 -20.11
CA GLY A 68 -21.24 9.55 -19.09
C GLY A 68 -20.79 9.32 -17.65
N ILE A 69 -21.73 9.45 -16.71
CA ILE A 69 -21.51 9.24 -15.27
C ILE A 69 -20.94 7.83 -14.97
N PRO A 70 -21.46 6.73 -15.57
CA PRO A 70 -20.95 5.38 -15.28
C PRO A 70 -19.48 5.19 -15.67
N GLY A 71 -19.05 5.76 -16.80
CA GLY A 71 -17.66 5.71 -17.24
C GLY A 71 -16.71 6.46 -16.28
N ARG A 72 -17.14 7.63 -15.78
CA ARG A 72 -16.38 8.40 -14.77
C ARG A 72 -16.25 7.65 -13.45
N ILE A 73 -17.33 7.02 -12.97
CA ILE A 73 -17.30 6.19 -11.76
C ILE A 73 -16.34 5.00 -11.94
N ALA A 74 -16.38 4.34 -13.10
CA ALA A 74 -15.47 3.23 -13.39
C ALA A 74 -14.00 3.68 -13.44
N LEU A 75 -13.72 4.88 -13.96
CA LEU A 75 -12.38 5.47 -13.97
C LEU A 75 -11.88 5.78 -12.56
N LEU A 76 -12.71 6.41 -11.72
CA LEU A 76 -12.36 6.70 -10.32
C LEU A 76 -12.07 5.42 -9.53
N HIS A 77 -12.90 4.38 -9.68
CA HIS A 77 -12.62 3.08 -9.06
C HIS A 77 -11.32 2.46 -9.56
N ALA A 78 -11.03 2.55 -10.86
CA ALA A 78 -9.79 2.02 -11.41
C ALA A 78 -8.56 2.74 -10.84
N LEU A 79 -8.61 4.08 -10.73
CA LEU A 79 -7.55 4.86 -10.11
C LEU A 79 -7.37 4.47 -8.65
N ALA A 80 -8.44 4.45 -7.85
CA ALA A 80 -8.38 4.03 -6.45
C ALA A 80 -7.77 2.62 -6.28
N HIS A 81 -8.05 1.68 -7.20
CA HIS A 81 -7.40 0.37 -7.17
C HIS A 81 -5.91 0.39 -7.50
N ILE A 82 -5.49 1.25 -8.44
CA ILE A 82 -4.07 1.45 -8.77
C ILE A 82 -3.34 2.00 -7.54
N GLU A 83 -3.86 3.08 -6.95
CA GLU A 83 -3.27 3.71 -5.76
C GLU A 83 -3.21 2.74 -4.58
N PHE A 84 -4.28 1.99 -4.32
CA PHE A 84 -4.30 1.00 -3.23
C PHE A 84 -3.25 -0.10 -3.40
N ASN A 85 -3.03 -0.56 -4.63
CA ASN A 85 -1.99 -1.53 -4.92
C ASN A 85 -0.58 -0.92 -4.83
N ALA A 86 -0.43 0.38 -5.12
CA ALA A 86 0.85 1.08 -5.04
C ALA A 86 1.29 1.27 -3.58
N ILE A 87 0.35 1.56 -2.67
CA ILE A 87 0.61 1.54 -1.21
C ILE A 87 1.15 0.18 -0.78
N ASP A 88 0.50 -0.91 -1.21
CA ASP A 88 0.97 -2.27 -0.88
C ASP A 88 2.34 -2.57 -1.46
N LEU A 89 2.59 -2.19 -2.71
CA LEU A 89 3.87 -2.40 -3.36
C LEU A 89 5.01 -1.71 -2.60
N ALA A 90 4.80 -0.47 -2.16
CA ALA A 90 5.80 0.27 -1.42
C ALA A 90 6.17 -0.42 -0.10
N TRP A 91 5.17 -0.84 0.69
CA TRP A 91 5.42 -1.55 1.95
C TRP A 91 6.00 -2.96 1.74
N ASP A 92 5.59 -3.67 0.69
CA ASP A 92 6.12 -4.99 0.34
C ASP A 92 7.61 -4.91 -0.07
N ILE A 93 8.00 -3.90 -0.84
CA ILE A 93 9.40 -3.67 -1.19
C ILE A 93 10.25 -3.37 0.04
N ILE A 94 9.77 -2.51 0.95
CA ILE A 94 10.45 -2.23 2.22
C ILE A 94 10.70 -3.52 3.00
N ALA A 95 9.68 -4.38 3.10
CA ALA A 95 9.77 -5.62 3.84
C ALA A 95 10.71 -6.65 3.19
N ARG A 96 10.57 -6.87 1.87
CA ARG A 96 11.33 -7.92 1.16
C ARG A 96 12.80 -7.57 0.93
N PHE A 97 13.15 -6.30 0.84
CA PHE A 97 14.52 -5.87 0.56
C PHE A 97 15.34 -5.48 1.81
N ALA A 98 14.78 -5.62 3.00
CA ALA A 98 15.44 -5.29 4.26
C ALA A 98 16.79 -5.99 4.48
N GLY A 99 16.96 -7.22 3.99
CA GLY A 99 18.19 -8.01 4.10
C GLY A 99 19.22 -7.79 2.97
N ALA A 100 18.93 -6.91 2.00
CA ALA A 100 19.76 -6.75 0.80
C ALA A 100 20.97 -5.81 0.96
N GLY A 101 21.22 -5.30 2.17
CA GLY A 101 22.33 -4.37 2.42
C GLY A 101 22.15 -2.99 1.80
N LEU A 102 20.89 -2.57 1.58
CA LEU A 102 20.56 -1.29 0.97
C LEU A 102 20.73 -0.13 1.97
N PRO A 103 21.06 1.08 1.49
CA PRO A 103 21.17 2.24 2.36
C PRO A 103 19.81 2.62 2.95
N ARG A 104 19.81 3.31 4.10
CA ARG A 104 18.58 3.81 4.74
C ARG A 104 17.72 4.65 3.79
N SER A 105 18.36 5.44 2.91
CA SER A 105 17.66 6.28 1.93
C SER A 105 16.74 5.49 1.00
N PHE A 106 17.08 4.24 0.66
CA PHE A 106 16.19 3.36 -0.11
C PHE A 106 14.84 3.18 0.61
N HIS A 107 14.88 2.95 1.92
CA HIS A 107 13.68 2.81 2.72
C HIS A 107 12.97 4.15 2.93
N ASP A 108 13.73 5.24 3.08
CA ASP A 108 13.16 6.61 3.17
C ASP A 108 12.34 6.96 1.91
N ASP A 109 12.86 6.65 0.73
CA ASP A 109 12.20 6.88 -0.55
C ASP A 109 10.92 6.06 -0.69
N TRP A 110 10.96 4.76 -0.34
CA TRP A 110 9.76 3.92 -0.40
C TRP A 110 8.70 4.28 0.64
N VAL A 111 9.09 4.75 1.83
CA VAL A 111 8.14 5.29 2.81
C VAL A 111 7.48 6.56 2.25
N THR A 112 8.22 7.39 1.52
CA THR A 112 7.68 8.58 0.85
C THR A 112 6.65 8.19 -0.20
N VAL A 113 6.98 7.24 -1.08
CA VAL A 113 6.04 6.71 -2.09
C VAL A 113 4.77 6.17 -1.42
N ALA A 114 4.89 5.37 -0.36
CA ALA A 114 3.72 4.86 0.36
C ALA A 114 2.77 5.98 0.85
N VAL A 115 3.33 7.09 1.33
CA VAL A 115 2.55 8.25 1.78
C VAL A 115 1.90 9.00 0.62
N GLU A 116 2.60 9.14 -0.51
CA GLU A 116 2.07 9.81 -1.71
C GLU A 116 0.87 9.04 -2.28
N GLU A 117 0.99 7.72 -2.44
CA GLU A 117 -0.10 6.90 -2.97
C GLU A 117 -1.28 6.80 -1.99
N ALA A 118 -1.01 6.84 -0.68
CA ALA A 118 -2.06 6.97 0.34
C ALA A 118 -2.85 8.29 0.20
N ARG A 119 -2.17 9.39 -0.15
CA ARG A 119 -2.83 10.67 -0.42
C ARG A 119 -3.62 10.63 -1.73
N HIS A 120 -3.06 10.06 -2.79
CA HIS A 120 -3.76 9.89 -4.06
C HIS A 120 -5.04 9.05 -3.91
N PHE A 121 -5.00 8.01 -3.07
CA PHE A 121 -6.18 7.19 -2.78
C PHE A 121 -7.31 7.96 -2.07
N GLN A 122 -6.97 8.98 -1.26
CA GLN A 122 -7.95 9.80 -0.53
C GLN A 122 -8.50 10.99 -1.33
N ALA A 123 -7.97 11.25 -2.53
CA ALA A 123 -8.27 12.43 -3.34
C ALA A 123 -9.61 12.34 -4.11
#